data_AF-A0A1B6HKF9-F1
#
_entry.id   AF-A0A1B6HKF9-F1
#
_cell.length_a   1.000
_cell.length_b   1.000
_cell.length_c   1.000
_cell.angle_alpha   90.00
_cell.angle_beta   90.00
_cell.angle_gamma   90.00
#
_symmetry.space_group_name_H-M   'P 1'
#
loop_
_entity.id
_entity.type
_entity.pdbx_description
1 polymer ?
#
loop_
_entity_poly.entity_id
_entity_poly.type
_entity_poly.pdbx_seq_one_letter_code
_entity_poly.pdbx_strand_id
1 'polypeptide(L)'
;HISTTMHSYSTIIVAKCLLCFVVIINHKQGNYLGCAIVDSSHHVHPASYSFDDLVVRGLFVDKSLIVKEFMESECGINIVTRPRKWGKSVNLEMIKRFFEVEVSDIGIHRKISQRKNHFLFEGGEMELADGSSRMLRALNIASCSTSMKRLGMIPVILFKLSSAKGKNYKAVEDKLKKGIKDMYASHSYLKVYIGDENNMLNNTEKAQLARYFS
;
A
#
# COMPACT_ATOMS: atom_id res chain seq x y z
N HIS A 1 -15.62 16.63 -35.39
CA HIS A 1 -15.18 17.25 -34.12
C HIS A 1 -16.07 16.80 -32.99
N ILE A 2 -15.73 15.69 -32.32
CA ILE A 2 -16.37 15.30 -31.06
C ILE A 2 -15.43 15.80 -29.96
N SER A 3 -15.78 16.93 -29.36
CA SER A 3 -15.14 17.45 -28.15
C SER A 3 -15.44 16.48 -27.02
N THR A 4 -14.45 15.68 -26.62
CA THR A 4 -14.52 14.88 -25.38
C THR A 4 -13.88 15.72 -24.28
N THR A 5 -14.72 16.30 -23.43
CA THR A 5 -14.29 16.95 -22.18
C THR A 5 -13.62 15.91 -21.28
N MET A 6 -12.29 16.01 -21.17
CA MET A 6 -11.48 15.20 -20.25
C MET A 6 -11.76 15.62 -18.80
N HIS A 7 -12.46 14.78 -18.05
CA HIS A 7 -12.50 14.89 -16.60
C HIS A 7 -11.33 14.11 -15.99
N SER A 8 -10.45 14.83 -15.27
CA SER A 8 -9.33 14.29 -14.52
C SER A 8 -9.86 13.62 -13.25
N TYR A 9 -9.82 12.28 -13.18
CA TYR A 9 -10.19 11.54 -11.97
C TYR A 9 -8.95 10.86 -11.36
N SER A 10 -8.85 10.90 -10.05
CA SER A 10 -7.85 10.18 -9.26
C SER A 10 -8.14 8.67 -9.29
N THR A 11 -7.13 7.86 -9.59
CA THR A 11 -7.24 6.42 -9.83
C THR A 11 -6.96 5.64 -8.55
N ILE A 12 -8.03 5.23 -7.88
CA ILE A 12 -7.95 4.36 -6.72
C ILE A 12 -7.62 2.94 -7.20
N ILE A 13 -6.37 2.49 -7.04
CA ILE A 13 -5.96 1.13 -7.40
C ILE A 13 -6.20 0.21 -6.21
N VAL A 14 -7.15 -0.72 -6.35
CA VAL A 14 -7.49 -1.67 -5.29
C VAL A 14 -6.83 -3.02 -5.59
N ALA A 15 -5.90 -3.45 -4.74
CA ALA A 15 -5.39 -4.82 -4.73
C ALA A 15 -6.20 -5.67 -3.74
N LYS A 16 -6.90 -6.69 -4.25
CA LYS A 16 -7.75 -7.57 -3.44
C LYS A 16 -7.12 -8.94 -3.23
N CYS A 17 -7.07 -9.37 -1.97
CA CYS A 17 -6.86 -10.75 -1.54
C CYS A 17 -8.10 -11.21 -0.77
N LEU A 18 -8.38 -12.52 -0.73
CA LEU A 18 -9.55 -13.13 -0.05
C LEU A 18 -9.83 -12.62 1.39
N LEU A 19 -8.87 -11.99 2.07
CA LEU A 19 -9.01 -11.45 3.43
C LEU A 19 -8.49 -10.01 3.64
N CYS A 20 -7.94 -9.35 2.60
CA CYS A 20 -7.33 -8.01 2.72
C CYS A 20 -7.56 -7.19 1.44
N PHE A 21 -7.75 -5.88 1.62
CA PHE A 21 -7.74 -4.91 0.52
C PHE A 21 -6.58 -3.94 0.75
N VAL A 22 -5.72 -3.78 -0.26
CA VAL A 22 -4.79 -2.64 -0.34
C VAL A 22 -5.39 -1.66 -1.32
N VAL A 23 -5.48 -0.41 -0.92
CA VAL A 23 -5.91 0.69 -1.78
C VAL A 23 -4.73 1.63 -1.95
N ILE A 24 -4.19 1.68 -3.16
CA ILE A 24 -3.15 2.62 -3.57
C ILE A 24 -3.83 3.75 -4.33
N ILE A 25 -3.78 4.96 -3.78
CA ILE A 25 -4.38 6.13 -4.43
C ILE A 25 -3.35 6.63 -5.44
N ASN A 26 -3.48 6.26 -6.70
CA ASN A 26 -2.58 6.69 -7.77
C ASN A 26 -3.31 7.61 -8.76
N HIS A 27 -2.60 8.31 -9.61
CA HIS A 27 -3.17 9.15 -10.67
C HIS A 27 -2.81 8.53 -12.02
N LYS A 28 -3.71 7.75 -12.62
CA LYS A 28 -3.56 7.23 -13.99
C LYS A 28 -4.90 7.00 -14.69
N GLN A 29 -5.13 7.74 -15.77
CA GLN A 29 -6.31 7.57 -16.62
C GLN A 29 -6.30 6.18 -17.30
N GLY A 30 -7.44 5.50 -17.29
CA GLY A 30 -7.63 4.23 -17.99
C GLY A 30 -9.01 3.60 -17.74
N ASN A 31 -9.53 2.89 -18.74
CA ASN A 31 -10.78 2.12 -18.66
C ASN A 31 -10.57 0.86 -17.81
N TYR A 32 -11.50 0.59 -16.87
CA TYR A 32 -11.38 -0.49 -15.91
C TYR A 32 -11.72 -1.86 -16.51
N LEU A 33 -10.73 -2.75 -16.60
CA LEU A 33 -10.89 -4.19 -16.79
C LEU A 33 -10.36 -4.92 -15.56
N GLY A 34 -11.01 -6.02 -15.16
CA GLY A 34 -10.55 -6.87 -14.07
C GLY A 34 -9.35 -7.71 -14.51
N CYS A 35 -8.21 -7.56 -13.84
CA CYS A 35 -7.00 -8.33 -14.15
C CYS A 35 -6.55 -9.17 -12.95
N ALA A 36 -5.96 -10.33 -13.26
CA ALA A 36 -5.37 -11.24 -12.30
C ALA A 36 -3.86 -11.33 -12.52
N ILE A 37 -3.07 -10.90 -11.54
CA ILE A 37 -1.62 -11.13 -11.54
C ILE A 37 -1.41 -12.58 -11.08
N VAL A 38 -0.65 -13.39 -11.82
CA VAL A 38 -0.32 -14.81 -11.53
C VAL A 38 1.21 -14.98 -11.41
N ASP A 39 1.72 -15.55 -10.30
CA ASP A 39 3.15 -15.86 -10.03
C ASP A 39 3.19 -17.33 -9.65
N SER A 40 4.06 -18.06 -10.34
CA SER A 40 4.26 -19.51 -10.25
C SER A 40 5.11 -19.95 -9.05
N SER A 41 5.70 -19.01 -8.30
CA SER A 41 6.66 -19.30 -7.22
C SER A 41 6.02 -19.89 -5.96
N HIS A 42 6.18 -21.20 -5.73
CA HIS A 42 5.64 -21.93 -4.58
C HIS A 42 6.56 -21.85 -3.34
N HIS A 43 6.67 -20.68 -2.70
CA HIS A 43 7.43 -20.54 -1.44
C HIS A 43 6.58 -19.97 -0.30
N VAL A 44 6.80 -20.51 0.90
CA VAL A 44 6.00 -20.30 2.10
C VAL A 44 6.72 -19.38 3.09
N HIS A 45 6.04 -18.30 3.50
CA HIS A 45 6.51 -17.46 4.60
C HIS A 45 5.89 -17.92 5.94
N PRO A 46 6.61 -17.84 7.08
CA PRO A 46 6.04 -18.14 8.38
C PRO A 46 4.94 -17.12 8.71
N ALA A 47 3.84 -17.58 9.30
CA ALA A 47 2.62 -16.79 9.44
C ALA A 47 2.70 -15.59 10.41
N SER A 48 3.76 -15.49 11.21
CA SER A 48 3.89 -14.52 12.30
C SER A 48 4.78 -13.31 11.99
N TYR A 49 5.55 -13.32 10.90
CA TYR A 49 6.50 -12.23 10.61
C TYR A 49 5.92 -11.20 9.64
N SER A 50 6.24 -9.93 9.89
CA SER A 50 5.99 -8.85 8.93
C SER A 50 6.98 -8.90 7.77
N PHE A 51 6.69 -8.18 6.68
CA PHE A 51 7.66 -7.98 5.59
C PHE A 51 9.00 -7.43 6.10
N ASP A 52 8.96 -6.38 6.90
CA ASP A 52 10.14 -5.72 7.46
C ASP A 52 10.99 -6.72 8.27
N ASP A 53 10.35 -7.52 9.14
CA ASP A 53 11.04 -8.55 9.93
C ASP A 53 11.76 -9.58 9.04
N LEU A 54 11.10 -10.01 7.95
CA LEU A 54 11.66 -11.00 7.04
C LEU A 54 12.85 -10.43 6.27
N VAL A 55 12.79 -9.18 5.83
CA VAL A 55 13.90 -8.50 5.14
C VAL A 55 15.06 -8.33 6.10
N VAL A 56 14.79 -7.76 7.28
CA VAL A 56 15.80 -7.55 8.32
C VAL A 56 16.44 -8.88 8.70
N ARG A 57 15.69 -9.98 8.86
CA ARG A 57 16.24 -11.30 9.20
C ARG A 57 16.96 -12.02 8.06
N GLY A 58 16.91 -11.50 6.82
CA GLY A 58 17.45 -12.19 5.64
C GLY A 58 16.64 -13.42 5.23
N LEU A 59 15.42 -13.58 5.73
CA LEU A 59 14.51 -14.70 5.45
C LEU A 59 13.48 -14.38 4.36
N PHE A 60 13.48 -13.13 3.87
CA PHE A 60 12.58 -12.71 2.82
C PHE A 60 12.98 -13.31 1.46
N VAL A 61 12.06 -14.08 0.87
CA VAL A 61 12.14 -14.51 -0.53
C VAL A 61 11.71 -13.33 -1.40
N ASP A 62 12.65 -12.85 -2.20
CA ASP A 62 12.48 -11.62 -2.96
C ASP A 62 11.52 -11.80 -4.14
N LYS A 63 10.31 -11.27 -3.97
CA LYS A 63 9.27 -11.18 -5.00
C LYS A 63 8.97 -9.73 -5.38
N SER A 64 9.90 -8.81 -5.13
CA SER A 64 9.68 -7.38 -5.25
C SER A 64 9.36 -6.91 -6.68
N LEU A 65 9.68 -7.70 -7.71
CA LEU A 65 9.28 -7.42 -9.09
C LEU A 65 7.76 -7.39 -9.31
N ILE A 66 6.95 -7.98 -8.42
CA ILE A 66 5.49 -7.81 -8.45
C ILE A 66 5.07 -6.33 -8.36
N VAL A 67 5.89 -5.48 -7.75
CA VAL A 67 5.66 -4.04 -7.68
C VAL A 67 5.73 -3.42 -9.08
N LYS A 68 6.71 -3.84 -9.89
CA LYS A 68 6.86 -3.40 -11.28
C LYS A 68 5.64 -3.84 -12.10
N GLU A 69 5.28 -5.11 -12.04
CA GLU A 69 4.09 -5.66 -12.71
C GLU A 69 2.81 -4.90 -12.32
N PHE A 70 2.68 -4.57 -11.04
CA PHE A 70 1.56 -3.80 -10.52
C PHE A 70 1.52 -2.37 -11.09
N MET A 71 2.66 -1.70 -11.25
CA MET A 71 2.74 -0.34 -11.81
C MET A 71 2.50 -0.28 -13.32
N GLU A 72 2.92 -1.33 -14.02
CA GLU A 72 2.76 -1.50 -15.47
C GLU A 72 1.35 -1.99 -15.82
N SER A 73 0.60 -2.53 -14.85
CA SER A 73 -0.79 -2.89 -15.07
C SER A 73 -1.63 -1.66 -15.45
N GLU A 74 -2.41 -1.80 -16.52
CA GLU A 74 -3.40 -0.79 -16.95
C GLU A 74 -4.73 -0.92 -16.19
N CYS A 75 -4.75 -1.75 -15.15
CA CYS A 75 -5.96 -2.20 -14.48
C CYS A 75 -6.17 -1.41 -13.19
N GLY A 76 -7.35 -0.80 -13.03
CA GLY A 76 -7.69 -0.12 -11.77
C GLY A 76 -7.98 -1.07 -10.61
N ILE A 77 -8.23 -2.36 -10.88
CA ILE A 77 -8.36 -3.39 -9.84
C ILE A 77 -7.46 -4.56 -10.20
N ASN A 78 -6.49 -4.85 -9.33
CA ASN A 78 -5.58 -5.98 -9.47
C ASN A 78 -5.95 -7.07 -8.46
N ILE A 79 -6.37 -8.24 -8.96
CA ILE A 79 -6.70 -9.39 -8.12
C ILE A 79 -5.47 -10.29 -8.02
N VAL A 80 -5.01 -10.55 -6.80
CA VAL A 80 -3.88 -11.46 -6.56
C VAL A 80 -4.42 -12.88 -6.33
N THR A 81 -4.70 -13.60 -7.43
CA THR A 81 -5.19 -14.99 -7.42
C THR A 81 -4.01 -15.94 -7.15
N ARG A 82 -4.01 -16.64 -6.00
CA ARG A 82 -2.87 -17.50 -5.58
C ARG A 82 -3.23 -18.64 -4.63
N PRO A 83 -2.46 -19.75 -4.62
CA PRO A 83 -2.56 -20.87 -3.67
C PRO A 83 -2.32 -20.48 -2.20
N ARG A 84 -2.71 -21.39 -1.29
CA ARG A 84 -2.51 -21.25 0.16
C ARG A 84 -1.00 -21.17 0.48
N LYS A 85 -0.62 -20.33 1.46
CA LYS A 85 0.75 -20.13 1.97
C LYS A 85 1.75 -19.36 1.10
N TRP A 86 1.36 -18.78 -0.05
CA TRP A 86 2.26 -17.99 -0.92
C TRP A 86 2.81 -16.68 -0.30
N GLY A 87 2.41 -16.32 0.93
CA GLY A 87 2.82 -15.07 1.57
C GLY A 87 2.02 -13.85 1.13
N LYS A 88 0.74 -14.02 0.77
CA LYS A 88 -0.13 -12.91 0.30
C LYS A 88 -0.08 -11.68 1.21
N SER A 89 -0.21 -11.89 2.53
CA SER A 89 -0.16 -10.79 3.49
C SER A 89 1.19 -10.07 3.49
N VAL A 90 2.29 -10.81 3.41
CA VAL A 90 3.65 -10.28 3.34
C VAL A 90 3.86 -9.50 2.03
N ASN A 91 3.39 -10.03 0.90
CA ASN A 91 3.51 -9.35 -0.39
C ASN A 91 2.65 -8.07 -0.47
N LEU A 92 1.44 -8.09 0.11
CA LEU A 92 0.62 -6.89 0.24
C LEU A 92 1.26 -5.85 1.17
N GLU A 93 1.92 -6.31 2.24
CA GLU A 93 2.70 -5.45 3.13
C GLU A 93 3.93 -4.87 2.42
N MET A 94 4.66 -5.67 1.63
CA MET A 94 5.75 -5.19 0.78
C MET A 94 5.27 -4.13 -0.21
N ILE A 95 4.17 -4.37 -0.93
CA ILE A 95 3.59 -3.38 -1.85
C ILE A 95 3.20 -2.11 -1.09
N LYS A 96 2.60 -2.26 0.11
CA LYS A 96 2.31 -1.12 0.99
C LYS A 96 3.59 -0.36 1.34
N ARG A 97 4.62 -1.03 1.88
CA ARG A 97 5.92 -0.41 2.23
C ARG A 97 6.58 0.28 1.05
N PHE A 98 6.44 -0.26 -0.15
CA PHE A 98 7.03 0.33 -1.34
C PHE A 98 6.41 1.68 -1.67
N PHE A 99 5.07 1.78 -1.64
CA PHE A 99 4.40 3.00 -2.05
C PHE A 99 4.22 3.99 -0.90
N GLU A 100 4.03 3.50 0.32
CA GLU A 100 3.56 4.30 1.45
C GLU A 100 4.47 5.47 1.76
N VAL A 101 3.85 6.63 1.89
CA VAL A 101 4.49 7.77 2.50
C VAL A 101 4.76 7.47 3.98
N GLU A 102 6.02 7.55 4.38
CA GLU A 102 6.38 7.52 5.79
C GLU A 102 6.09 8.87 6.45
N VAL A 103 5.19 8.85 7.42
CA VAL A 103 4.84 9.98 8.27
C VAL A 103 5.31 9.74 9.70
N SER A 104 5.55 10.80 10.46
CA SER A 104 5.71 10.74 11.90
C SER A 104 4.38 10.48 12.61
N ASP A 105 4.43 10.19 13.91
CA ASP A 105 3.23 9.94 14.72
C ASP A 105 2.27 11.15 14.77
N ILE A 106 2.78 12.34 14.47
CA ILE A 106 2.02 13.60 14.35
C ILE A 106 1.58 13.91 12.91
N GLY A 107 1.78 12.98 11.97
CA GLY A 107 1.34 13.10 10.58
C GLY A 107 2.24 13.95 9.68
N ILE A 108 3.48 14.26 10.10
CA ILE A 108 4.42 15.04 9.29
C ILE A 108 5.23 14.09 8.40
N HIS A 109 5.33 14.40 7.11
CA HIS A 109 6.14 13.64 6.16
C HIS A 109 7.61 13.54 6.62
N ARG A 110 8.13 12.32 6.72
CA ARG A 110 9.55 12.10 7.01
C ARG A 110 10.39 12.54 5.81
N LYS A 111 11.52 13.21 6.10
CA LYS A 111 12.56 13.51 5.10
C LYS A 111 13.03 12.21 4.47
N ILE A 112 13.38 12.24 3.18
CA ILE A 112 13.83 11.06 2.41
C ILE A 112 14.95 10.32 3.13
N SER A 113 15.92 11.04 3.72
CA SER A 113 17.03 10.48 4.48
C SER A 113 16.66 9.72 5.76
N GLN A 114 15.43 9.84 6.23
CA GLN A 114 14.93 9.19 7.46
C GLN A 114 13.91 8.09 7.16
N ARG A 115 13.68 7.78 5.88
CA ARG A 115 12.68 6.81 5.44
C ARG A 115 13.25 5.41 5.53
N LYS A 116 12.71 4.60 6.44
CA LYS A 116 13.12 3.22 6.64
C LYS A 116 12.86 2.35 5.40
N ASN A 117 11.82 2.67 4.64
CA ASN A 117 11.43 1.92 3.47
C ASN A 117 12.53 1.95 2.40
N HIS A 118 13.33 3.01 2.28
CA HIS A 118 14.46 3.02 1.33
C HIS A 118 15.43 1.87 1.57
N PHE A 119 15.86 1.68 2.81
CA PHE A 119 16.77 0.60 3.20
C PHE A 119 16.15 -0.79 3.00
N LEU A 120 14.82 -0.94 3.14
CA LEU A 120 14.14 -2.22 2.90
C LEU A 120 14.17 -2.66 1.43
N PHE A 121 14.29 -1.72 0.48
CA PHE A 121 14.30 -2.01 -0.96
C PHE A 121 15.67 -1.81 -1.61
N GLU A 122 16.36 -0.71 -1.33
CA GLU A 122 17.69 -0.39 -1.87
C GLU A 122 18.82 -1.12 -1.14
N GLY A 123 18.55 -1.64 0.07
CA GLY A 123 19.57 -2.21 0.94
C GLY A 123 20.40 -1.13 1.63
N GLY A 124 21.59 -1.51 2.10
CA GLY A 124 22.50 -0.63 2.84
C GLY A 124 22.47 -0.88 4.34
N GLU A 125 23.20 -0.07 5.08
CA GLU A 125 23.31 -0.19 6.54
C GLU A 125 22.12 0.49 7.22
N MET A 126 21.37 -0.28 8.00
CA MET A 126 20.21 0.19 8.77
C MET A 126 20.45 -0.04 10.27
N GLU A 127 20.26 1.00 11.08
CA GLU A 127 20.15 0.87 12.53
C GLU A 127 18.78 0.32 12.93
N LEU A 128 18.79 -0.74 13.73
CA LEU A 128 17.61 -1.40 14.29
C LEU A 128 17.21 -0.75 15.61
N ALA A 129 15.99 -1.06 16.07
CA ALA A 129 15.44 -0.49 17.30
C ALA A 129 16.20 -0.86 18.58
N ASP A 130 16.99 -1.94 18.54
CA ASP A 130 17.86 -2.37 19.63
C ASP A 130 19.25 -1.70 19.62
N GLY A 131 19.48 -0.76 18.69
CA GLY A 131 20.75 -0.06 18.50
C GLY A 131 21.78 -0.85 17.71
N SER A 132 21.46 -2.05 17.21
CA SER A 132 22.35 -2.79 16.33
C SER A 132 22.24 -2.31 14.87
N SER A 133 23.36 -2.23 14.17
CA SER A 133 23.38 -1.97 12.73
C SER A 133 23.35 -3.27 11.94
N ARG A 134 22.59 -3.30 10.85
CA ARG A 134 22.55 -4.44 9.95
C ARG A 134 22.69 -4.02 8.49
N MET A 135 23.55 -4.73 7.77
CA MET A 135 23.66 -4.63 6.32
C MET A 135 22.51 -5.38 5.65
N LEU A 136 21.65 -4.65 4.94
CA LEU A 136 20.56 -5.19 4.15
C LEU A 136 20.98 -5.32 2.69
N ARG A 137 20.56 -6.41 2.05
CA ARG A 137 20.71 -6.58 0.60
C ARG A 137 19.64 -5.79 -0.15
N ALA A 138 20.01 -5.24 -1.30
CA ALA A 138 19.05 -4.67 -2.23
C ALA A 138 18.08 -5.77 -2.71
N LEU A 139 16.79 -5.42 -2.81
CA LEU A 139 15.79 -6.26 -3.46
C LEU A 139 15.85 -6.08 -4.98
N ASN A 140 15.34 -7.04 -5.73
CA ASN A 140 15.33 -7.09 -7.19
C ASN A 140 14.71 -5.82 -7.81
N ILE A 141 13.67 -5.25 -7.19
CA ILE A 141 13.03 -4.01 -7.64
C ILE A 141 13.99 -2.80 -7.62
N ALA A 142 15.05 -2.80 -6.82
CA ALA A 142 16.04 -1.72 -6.76
C ALA A 142 16.77 -1.51 -8.10
N SER A 143 16.88 -2.57 -8.91
CA SER A 143 17.41 -2.48 -10.28
C SER A 143 16.46 -1.73 -11.24
N CYS A 144 15.19 -1.55 -10.88
CA CYS A 144 14.18 -0.93 -11.72
C CYS A 144 14.03 0.57 -11.38
N SER A 145 14.87 1.40 -12.00
CA SER A 145 14.90 2.84 -11.76
C SER A 145 13.55 3.55 -11.97
N THR A 146 12.72 3.09 -12.90
CA THR A 146 11.38 3.65 -13.15
C THR A 146 10.42 3.39 -12.00
N SER A 147 10.43 2.17 -11.44
CA SER A 147 9.62 1.84 -10.26
C SER A 147 10.13 2.55 -9.01
N MET A 148 11.45 2.59 -8.79
CA MET A 148 12.06 3.21 -7.61
C MET A 148 11.76 4.71 -7.48
N LYS A 149 11.49 5.41 -8.59
CA LYS A 149 10.97 6.79 -8.59
C LYS A 149 9.60 6.97 -7.93
N ARG A 150 8.94 5.90 -7.48
CA ARG A 150 7.66 5.94 -6.75
C ARG A 150 7.79 5.48 -5.30
N LEU A 151 8.99 5.10 -4.86
CA LEU A 151 9.25 4.61 -3.52
C LEU A 151 8.90 5.68 -2.47
N GLY A 152 7.97 5.35 -1.59
CA GLY A 152 7.53 6.21 -0.50
C GLY A 152 6.88 7.54 -0.91
N MET A 153 6.26 7.59 -2.09
CA MET A 153 5.66 8.81 -2.64
C MET A 153 4.13 8.83 -2.61
N ILE A 154 3.47 7.70 -2.32
CA ILE A 154 2.04 7.54 -2.54
C ILE A 154 1.33 7.19 -1.22
N PRO A 155 0.23 7.87 -0.85
CA PRO A 155 -0.56 7.44 0.28
C PRO A 155 -1.18 6.06 0.00
N VAL A 156 -0.95 5.11 0.92
CA VAL A 156 -1.48 3.74 0.82
C VAL A 156 -2.36 3.45 2.01
N ILE A 157 -3.57 2.97 1.74
CA ILE A 157 -4.50 2.52 2.76
C ILE A 157 -4.58 0.99 2.69
N LEU A 158 -4.19 0.30 3.76
CA LEU A 158 -4.34 -1.16 3.87
C LEU A 158 -5.44 -1.49 4.89
N PHE A 159 -6.53 -2.07 4.40
CA PHE A 159 -7.65 -2.49 5.23
C PHE A 159 -7.70 -4.02 5.34
N LYS A 160 -7.47 -4.53 6.57
CA LYS A 160 -7.53 -5.96 6.88
C LYS A 160 -8.92 -6.33 7.40
N LEU A 161 -9.63 -7.22 6.71
CA LEU A 161 -10.97 -7.68 7.14
C LEU A 161 -10.92 -8.74 8.24
N SER A 162 -9.74 -9.31 8.51
CA SER A 162 -9.57 -10.38 9.49
C SER A 162 -9.99 -10.00 10.91
N SER A 163 -10.03 -8.71 11.24
CA SER A 163 -10.47 -8.16 12.53
C SER A 163 -11.99 -8.05 12.67
N ALA A 164 -12.73 -8.01 11.55
CA ALA A 164 -14.19 -7.83 11.52
C ALA A 164 -14.96 -9.17 11.65
N LYS A 165 -14.59 -9.99 12.64
CA LYS A 165 -15.31 -11.24 12.97
C LYS A 165 -16.37 -10.98 14.02
N GLY A 166 -17.60 -11.45 13.84
CA GLY A 166 -18.70 -11.25 14.78
C GLY A 166 -19.69 -12.40 14.77
N LYS A 167 -20.44 -12.57 15.86
CA LYS A 167 -21.48 -13.61 16.01
C LYS A 167 -22.80 -13.24 15.31
N ASN A 168 -22.99 -11.98 14.95
CA ASN A 168 -24.15 -11.49 14.23
C ASN A 168 -23.75 -10.33 13.31
N TYR A 169 -24.65 -9.96 12.39
CA TYR A 169 -24.43 -8.90 11.41
C TYR A 169 -24.04 -7.57 12.08
N LYS A 170 -24.74 -7.20 13.16
CA LYS A 170 -24.52 -5.92 13.84
C LYS A 170 -23.10 -5.81 14.41
N ALA A 171 -22.61 -6.86 15.06
CA ALA A 171 -21.26 -6.88 15.60
C ALA A 171 -20.17 -6.86 14.51
N VAL A 172 -20.44 -7.44 13.33
CA VAL A 172 -19.55 -7.34 12.17
C VAL A 172 -19.56 -5.92 11.62
N GLU A 173 -20.73 -5.32 11.44
CA GLU A 173 -20.91 -3.94 10.96
C GLU A 173 -20.18 -2.94 11.86
N ASP A 174 -20.36 -3.03 13.18
CA ASP A 174 -19.74 -2.12 14.15
C ASP A 174 -18.20 -2.27 14.15
N LYS A 175 -17.69 -3.49 14.01
CA LYS A 175 -16.24 -3.73 13.88
C LYS A 175 -15.67 -3.20 12.56
N LEU A 176 -16.41 -3.30 11.47
CA LEU A 176 -16.01 -2.70 10.18
C LEU A 176 -15.96 -1.19 10.29
N LYS A 177 -17.02 -0.57 10.82
CA LYS A 177 -17.07 0.90 11.04
C LYS A 177 -15.92 1.36 11.92
N LYS A 178 -15.67 0.67 13.04
CA LYS A 178 -14.53 0.95 13.90
C LYS A 178 -13.19 0.81 13.16
N GLY A 179 -12.99 -0.29 12.43
CA GLY A 179 -11.75 -0.50 11.68
C GLY A 179 -11.49 0.57 10.63
N ILE A 180 -12.52 1.04 9.93
CA ILE A 180 -12.41 2.14 8.97
C ILE A 180 -12.05 3.44 9.69
N LYS A 181 -12.71 3.75 10.81
CA LYS A 181 -12.39 4.94 11.63
C LYS A 181 -10.95 4.92 12.15
N ASP A 182 -10.53 3.80 12.75
CA ASP A 182 -9.17 3.63 13.27
C ASP A 182 -8.12 3.77 12.15
N MET A 183 -8.41 3.23 10.97
CA MET A 183 -7.57 3.36 9.78
C MET A 183 -7.46 4.80 9.30
N TYR A 184 -8.54 5.56 9.18
CA TYR A 184 -8.44 6.98 8.79
C TYR A 184 -7.77 7.82 9.89
N ALA A 185 -8.03 7.53 11.16
CA ALA A 185 -7.34 8.19 12.28
C ALA A 185 -5.81 8.00 12.19
N SER A 186 -5.33 6.81 11.80
CA SER A 186 -3.89 6.57 11.59
C SER A 186 -3.32 7.22 10.34
N HIS A 187 -4.17 7.72 9.44
CA HIS A 187 -3.80 8.46 8.23
C HIS A 187 -4.25 9.93 8.32
N SER A 188 -4.12 10.52 9.51
CA SER A 188 -4.50 11.92 9.81
C SER A 188 -3.85 12.95 8.88
N TYR A 189 -2.66 12.64 8.35
CA TYR A 189 -1.95 13.46 7.36
C TYR A 189 -2.75 13.68 6.07
N LEU A 190 -3.72 12.80 5.76
CA LEU A 190 -4.60 12.98 4.59
C LEU A 190 -5.54 14.19 4.74
N LYS A 191 -5.68 14.76 5.96
CA LYS A 191 -6.43 16.01 6.17
C LYS A 191 -5.90 17.17 5.33
N VAL A 192 -4.61 17.15 4.97
CA VAL A 192 -4.01 18.15 4.07
C VAL A 192 -4.79 18.21 2.75
N TYR A 193 -5.20 17.07 2.19
CA TYR A 193 -5.94 17.00 0.93
C TYR A 193 -7.39 17.50 1.01
N ILE A 194 -7.94 17.75 2.21
CA ILE A 194 -9.27 18.35 2.39
C ILE A 194 -9.21 19.85 2.08
N GLY A 195 -8.15 20.52 2.55
CA GLY A 195 -7.92 21.95 2.36
C GLY A 195 -7.05 22.31 1.15
N ASP A 196 -6.49 21.30 0.46
CA ASP A 196 -5.55 21.51 -0.63
C ASP A 196 -6.20 22.21 -1.85
N GLU A 197 -5.56 23.25 -2.37
CA GLU A 197 -5.96 23.92 -3.61
C GLU A 197 -5.57 23.12 -4.86
N ASN A 198 -4.66 22.15 -4.72
CA ASN A 198 -4.34 21.25 -5.83
C ASN A 198 -5.59 20.43 -6.20
N ASN A 199 -5.90 20.35 -7.50
CA ASN A 199 -7.04 19.62 -8.07
C ASN A 199 -6.90 18.08 -7.97
N MET A 200 -6.19 17.55 -6.97
CA MET A 200 -6.06 16.10 -6.74
C MET A 200 -7.39 15.46 -6.35
N LEU A 201 -8.22 16.17 -5.57
CA LEU A 201 -9.55 15.73 -5.18
C LEU A 201 -10.57 16.77 -5.61
N ASN A 202 -11.68 16.33 -6.19
CA ASN A 202 -12.81 17.20 -6.46
C ASN A 202 -13.59 17.52 -5.17
N ASN A 203 -14.49 18.50 -5.21
CA ASN A 203 -15.24 18.96 -4.03
C ASN A 203 -16.09 17.84 -3.39
N THR A 204 -16.60 16.91 -4.19
CA THR A 204 -17.35 15.75 -3.67
C THR A 204 -16.44 14.79 -2.93
N GLU A 205 -15.26 14.48 -3.47
CA GLU A 205 -14.25 13.63 -2.84
C GLU A 205 -13.70 14.26 -1.56
N LYS A 206 -13.46 15.57 -1.55
CA LYS A 206 -13.06 16.32 -0.35
C LYS A 206 -14.11 16.20 0.75
N ALA A 207 -15.39 16.38 0.42
CA ALA A 207 -16.49 16.23 1.38
C ALA A 207 -16.62 14.79 1.89
N GLN A 208 -16.41 13.78 1.02
CA GLN A 208 -16.38 12.38 1.42
C GLN A 208 -15.22 12.07 2.36
N LEU A 209 -14.02 12.55 2.06
CA LEU A 209 -12.83 12.37 2.89
C LEU A 209 -13.03 13.01 4.27
N ALA A 210 -13.59 14.23 4.32
CA ALA A 210 -13.86 14.94 5.57
C ALA A 210 -14.76 14.15 6.53
N ARG A 211 -15.76 13.41 6.02
CA ARG A 211 -16.67 12.58 6.83
C ARG A 211 -15.96 11.45 7.60
N TYR A 212 -14.79 11.02 7.15
CA TYR A 212 -14.02 9.98 7.86
C TYR A 212 -13.16 10.54 9.00
N PHE A 213 -13.03 11.87 9.08
CA PHE A 213 -12.28 12.57 10.13
C PHE A 213 -13.17 13.31 11.15
N SER A 214 -14.48 13.33 10.93
CA SER A 214 -15.53 13.84 11.83
C SER A 214 -16.14 12.72 12.66
#